data_AF-A0A944G8E0-F1
#
_entry.id   AF-A0A944G8E0-F1
#
_cell.length_a   1.000
_cell.length_b   1.000
_cell.length_c   1.000
_cell.angle_alpha   90.00
_cell.angle_beta   90.00
_cell.angle_gamma   90.00
#
_symmetry.space_group_name_H-M   'P 1'
#
loop_
_entity.id
_entity.type
_entity.pdbx_description
1 polymer ?
#
loop_
_entity_poly.entity_id
_entity_poly.type
_entity_poly.pdbx_seq_one_letter_code
_entity_poly.pdbx_strand_id
1 'polypeptide(L)'
;MEHNKFSLEGIFDLCQQYCNDIYERKDLKHVLNRRKVRFINPEGKFDYAYFGDFYFKSMERMMLVTKNRAYTRYHQCDQMGNSLWSTVPVIFAGVQTGYRDDTGREIYTGDIASVKEENGELGFTSVVRYLPYVEEPSLICDNFDMMFSMCKHGIHVVGTAYSEMNREMFDFFDSHFVFWPTSQFYMNGMSTEEVIKRAATAKNAPSFLEGCEPIKNRGNKTLYSDINDAMHGDFQFVCVDGDEFIDEDEGPCSTLYADNIPDDYEGEIRNIRLNEEADSVADQLKDSLNEFMIYVHRHPETKFILCDFVESLHIRESKRQKVALLFRPLRRYNITNVVLPSWIAIWLVTEDALDYMCGCIPNS
;
A
#
# COMPACT_ATOMS: atom_id res chain seq x y z
N MET A 1 21.92 -23.52 -6.24
CA MET A 1 20.71 -23.98 -6.96
C MET A 1 19.72 -22.85 -6.82
N GLU A 2 19.26 -22.26 -7.92
CA GLU A 2 18.38 -21.07 -7.88
C GLU A 2 16.95 -21.51 -7.51
N HIS A 3 16.29 -20.75 -6.64
CA HIS A 3 14.91 -21.05 -6.25
C HIS A 3 13.95 -20.83 -7.42
N ASN A 4 12.89 -21.63 -7.51
CA ASN A 4 11.82 -21.45 -8.46
C ASN A 4 11.18 -20.09 -8.19
N LYS A 5 11.13 -19.24 -9.22
CA LYS A 5 10.58 -17.88 -9.15
C LYS A 5 9.11 -17.76 -8.72
N PHE A 6 8.38 -18.87 -8.60
CA PHE A 6 7.00 -18.92 -8.10
C PHE A 6 6.89 -19.45 -6.66
N SER A 7 7.99 -19.89 -6.05
CA SER A 7 8.07 -20.13 -4.59
C SER A 7 8.17 -18.80 -3.84
N LEU A 8 7.86 -18.80 -2.53
CA LEU A 8 7.98 -17.60 -1.70
C LEU A 8 9.44 -17.12 -1.67
N GLU A 9 10.37 -18.05 -1.44
CA GLU A 9 11.80 -17.82 -1.43
C GLU A 9 12.29 -17.26 -2.77
N GLY A 10 11.85 -17.84 -3.89
CA GLY A 10 12.22 -17.35 -5.21
C GLY A 10 11.65 -15.97 -5.53
N ILE A 11 10.42 -15.66 -5.12
CA ILE A 11 9.85 -14.31 -5.27
C ILE A 11 10.62 -13.31 -4.39
N PHE A 12 11.00 -13.71 -3.19
CA PHE A 12 11.80 -12.91 -2.27
C PHE A 12 13.18 -12.59 -2.88
N ASP A 13 13.90 -13.61 -3.36
CA ASP A 13 15.20 -13.46 -4.03
C ASP A 13 15.09 -12.52 -5.24
N LEU A 14 14.03 -12.66 -6.03
CA LEU A 14 13.76 -11.75 -7.15
C LEU A 14 13.50 -10.32 -6.68
N CYS A 15 12.76 -10.10 -5.59
CA CYS A 15 12.56 -8.74 -5.06
C CYS A 15 13.89 -8.10 -4.64
N GLN A 16 14.81 -8.88 -4.06
CA GLN A 16 16.15 -8.39 -3.72
C GLN A 16 16.96 -8.05 -4.97
N GLN A 17 16.94 -8.94 -5.97
CA GLN A 17 17.64 -8.74 -7.24
C GLN A 17 17.15 -7.51 -8.00
N TYR A 18 15.83 -7.28 -8.03
CA TYR A 18 15.19 -6.20 -8.78
C TYR A 18 14.87 -4.97 -7.91
N CYS A 19 15.44 -4.86 -6.71
CA CYS A 19 15.12 -3.83 -5.72
C CYS A 19 15.16 -2.40 -6.30
N ASN A 20 16.23 -2.04 -7.00
CA ASN A 20 16.36 -0.73 -7.64
C ASN A 20 15.30 -0.49 -8.74
N ASP A 21 15.03 -1.50 -9.55
CA ASP A 21 14.02 -1.42 -10.63
C ASP A 21 12.60 -1.26 -10.07
N ILE A 22 12.31 -1.90 -8.92
CA ILE A 22 11.06 -1.73 -8.17
C ILE A 22 10.95 -0.30 -7.65
N TYR A 23 12.02 0.29 -7.12
CA TYR A 23 12.03 1.65 -6.60
C TYR A 23 11.91 2.71 -7.70
N GLU A 24 12.55 2.47 -8.84
CA GLU A 24 12.42 3.28 -10.05
C GLU A 24 11.07 3.08 -10.76
N ARG A 25 10.22 2.16 -10.27
CA ARG A 25 8.88 1.83 -10.80
C ARG A 25 8.92 1.36 -12.26
N LYS A 26 9.92 0.58 -12.65
CA LYS A 26 9.99 -0.05 -13.98
C LYS A 26 8.88 -1.10 -14.15
N ASP A 27 8.49 -1.37 -15.40
CA ASP A 27 7.51 -2.44 -15.70
C ASP A 27 8.17 -3.82 -15.61
N LEU A 28 7.95 -4.49 -14.48
CA LEU A 28 8.52 -5.81 -14.18
C LEU A 28 7.49 -6.94 -14.25
N LYS A 29 6.32 -6.71 -14.86
CA LYS A 29 5.25 -7.73 -14.99
C LYS A 29 5.74 -9.03 -15.63
N HIS A 30 6.73 -8.93 -16.52
CA HIS A 30 7.28 -10.06 -17.25
C HIS A 30 8.12 -11.02 -16.37
N VAL A 31 8.67 -10.56 -15.24
CA VAL A 31 9.55 -11.36 -14.37
C VAL A 31 8.84 -12.63 -13.89
N LEU A 32 7.59 -12.50 -13.44
CA LEU A 32 6.72 -13.63 -13.07
C LEU A 32 5.79 -14.06 -14.19
N ASN A 33 6.17 -13.90 -15.46
CA ASN A 33 5.36 -14.28 -16.62
C ASN A 33 3.94 -13.68 -16.60
N ARG A 34 3.81 -12.44 -16.11
CA ARG A 34 2.53 -11.71 -15.92
C ARG A 34 1.53 -12.43 -15.01
N ARG A 35 2.00 -13.34 -14.14
CA ARG A 35 1.19 -13.94 -13.07
C ARG A 35 0.92 -12.92 -11.99
N LYS A 36 -0.29 -12.98 -11.44
CA LYS A 36 -0.69 -12.16 -10.30
C LYS A 36 -0.19 -12.78 -9.00
N VAL A 37 0.33 -11.95 -8.11
CA VAL A 37 0.58 -12.30 -6.71
C VAL A 37 -0.63 -11.86 -5.91
N ARG A 38 -1.24 -12.80 -5.18
CA ARG A 38 -2.34 -12.56 -4.26
C ARG A 38 -1.77 -12.13 -2.92
N PHE A 39 -2.38 -11.14 -2.30
CA PHE A 39 -2.04 -10.70 -0.95
C PHE A 39 -3.32 -10.45 -0.15
N ILE A 40 -3.22 -10.44 1.18
CA ILE A 40 -4.29 -9.97 2.07
C ILE A 40 -4.02 -8.50 2.37
N ASN A 41 -4.99 -7.65 2.06
CA ASN A 41 -4.91 -6.22 2.32
C ASN A 41 -5.26 -5.88 3.79
N PRO A 42 -4.96 -4.67 4.28
CA PRO A 42 -5.27 -4.27 5.66
C PRO A 42 -6.76 -4.23 6.04
N GLU A 43 -7.67 -4.49 5.09
CA GLU A 43 -9.11 -4.68 5.35
C GLU A 43 -9.50 -6.16 5.45
N GLY A 44 -8.52 -7.07 5.47
CA GLY A 44 -8.74 -8.51 5.59
C GLY A 44 -9.29 -9.19 4.34
N LYS A 45 -9.10 -8.59 3.15
CA LYS A 45 -9.58 -9.15 1.87
C LYS A 45 -8.41 -9.57 0.99
N PHE A 46 -8.65 -10.54 0.12
CA PHE A 46 -7.72 -10.82 -0.98
C PHE A 46 -7.73 -9.67 -1.99
N ASP A 47 -6.54 -9.29 -2.43
CA ASP A 47 -6.32 -8.45 -3.61
C ASP A 47 -5.05 -8.93 -4.34
N TYR A 48 -4.71 -8.29 -5.45
CA TYR A 48 -3.73 -8.79 -6.40
C TYR A 48 -2.78 -7.69 -6.88
N ALA A 49 -1.51 -8.04 -6.94
CA ALA A 49 -0.46 -7.19 -7.49
C ALA A 49 0.30 -7.92 -8.59
N TYR A 50 0.96 -7.17 -9.46
CA TYR A 50 1.98 -7.73 -10.34
C TYR A 50 3.36 -7.57 -9.70
N PHE A 51 4.31 -8.38 -10.15
CA PHE A 51 5.71 -8.17 -9.78
C PHE A 51 6.17 -6.77 -10.21
N GLY A 52 6.86 -6.06 -9.31
CA GLY A 52 7.15 -4.63 -9.45
C GLY A 52 6.24 -3.73 -8.60
N ASP A 53 5.05 -4.19 -8.21
CA ASP A 53 4.12 -3.43 -7.37
C ASP A 53 4.26 -3.72 -5.87
N PHE A 54 5.24 -4.54 -5.49
CA PHE A 54 5.54 -4.89 -4.12
C PHE A 54 7.03 -5.22 -3.96
N TYR A 55 7.49 -5.28 -2.72
CA TYR A 55 8.77 -5.86 -2.33
C TYR A 55 8.62 -6.58 -0.97
N PHE A 56 9.68 -7.26 -0.54
CA PHE A 56 9.75 -7.87 0.78
C PHE A 56 10.82 -7.17 1.61
N LYS A 57 10.45 -6.70 2.81
CA LYS A 57 11.40 -6.16 3.80
C LYS A 57 12.16 -7.28 4.50
N SER A 58 11.47 -8.39 4.72
CA SER A 58 11.98 -9.70 5.14
C SER A 58 11.07 -10.78 4.55
N MET A 59 11.41 -12.06 4.71
CA MET A 59 10.57 -13.17 4.24
C MET A 59 9.15 -13.14 4.83
N GLU A 60 9.01 -12.56 6.02
CA GLU A 60 7.78 -12.48 6.80
C GLU A 60 6.99 -11.18 6.60
N ARG A 61 7.54 -10.23 5.81
CA ARG A 61 6.94 -8.90 5.66
C ARG A 61 6.99 -8.40 4.22
N MET A 62 5.84 -8.51 3.55
CA MET A 62 5.59 -7.98 2.22
C MET A 62 5.05 -6.54 2.30
N MET A 63 5.57 -5.67 1.46
CA MET A 63 5.18 -4.27 1.34
C MET A 63 4.62 -4.01 -0.05
N LEU A 64 3.36 -3.57 -0.13
CA LEU A 64 2.72 -3.11 -1.36
C LEU A 64 3.15 -1.68 -1.66
N VAL A 65 3.53 -1.39 -2.91
CA VAL A 65 3.86 -0.05 -3.41
C VAL A 65 2.69 0.46 -4.25
N THR A 66 1.99 1.50 -3.79
CA THR A 66 0.73 1.91 -4.40
C THR A 66 0.42 3.40 -4.30
N LYS A 67 -0.51 3.83 -5.14
CA LYS A 67 -1.21 5.12 -5.08
C LYS A 67 -2.70 4.93 -4.78
N ASN A 68 -3.17 3.70 -4.61
CA ASN A 68 -4.59 3.43 -4.43
C ASN A 68 -5.07 4.01 -3.10
N ARG A 69 -6.03 4.94 -3.17
CA ARG A 69 -6.61 5.63 -2.00
C ARG A 69 -7.19 4.66 -0.95
N ALA A 70 -7.64 3.47 -1.36
CA ALA A 70 -8.11 2.45 -0.42
C ALA A 70 -7.00 2.02 0.56
N TYR A 71 -5.74 2.12 0.14
CA TYR A 71 -4.57 1.60 0.85
C TYR A 71 -3.65 2.69 1.40
N THR A 72 -3.59 3.88 0.81
CA THR A 72 -2.64 4.93 1.24
C THR A 72 -2.81 5.38 2.69
N ARG A 73 -4.00 5.22 3.27
CA ARG A 73 -4.25 5.44 4.72
C ARG A 73 -3.51 4.48 5.66
N TYR A 74 -3.00 3.37 5.14
CA TYR A 74 -2.18 2.39 5.87
C TYR A 74 -0.69 2.55 5.53
N HIS A 75 -0.29 3.68 4.94
CA HIS A 75 1.10 3.93 4.60
C HIS A 75 1.99 3.87 5.85
N GLN A 76 3.13 3.21 5.71
CA GLN A 76 4.22 3.25 6.68
C GLN A 76 5.49 3.71 5.98
N CYS A 77 6.22 4.66 6.59
CA CYS A 77 7.52 5.06 6.12
C CYS A 77 8.50 3.86 6.20
N ASP A 78 9.13 3.52 5.08
CA ASP A 78 10.09 2.42 4.99
C ASP A 78 11.19 2.74 3.95
N GLN A 79 11.71 1.74 3.22
CA GLN A 79 12.84 1.90 2.30
C GLN A 79 12.53 2.84 1.11
N MET A 80 11.26 3.09 0.80
CA MET A 80 10.82 4.07 -0.21
C MET A 80 10.54 5.47 0.35
N GLY A 81 11.05 5.82 1.54
CA GLY A 81 10.77 7.07 2.24
C GLY A 81 11.15 8.36 1.49
N ASN A 82 12.00 8.28 0.46
CA ASN A 82 12.34 9.41 -0.41
C ASN A 82 11.44 9.51 -1.66
N SER A 83 10.35 8.75 -1.71
CA SER A 83 9.37 8.77 -2.77
C SER A 83 7.99 9.11 -2.20
N LEU A 84 7.09 9.61 -3.05
CA LEU A 84 5.69 9.83 -2.67
C LEU A 84 4.82 8.57 -2.82
N TRP A 85 5.38 7.44 -3.25
CA TRP A 85 4.62 6.19 -3.34
C TRP A 85 4.32 5.66 -1.93
N SER A 86 3.07 5.26 -1.70
CA SER A 86 2.70 4.66 -0.42
C SER A 86 3.22 3.23 -0.37
N THR A 87 3.97 2.91 0.66
CA THR A 87 4.32 1.55 1.08
C THR A 87 3.37 1.09 2.16
N VAL A 88 2.70 -0.04 1.95
CA VAL A 88 1.63 -0.56 2.82
C VAL A 88 1.94 -2.01 3.19
N PRO A 89 2.01 -2.37 4.49
CA PRO A 89 2.21 -3.76 4.88
C PRO A 89 1.02 -4.63 4.45
N VAL A 90 1.32 -5.77 3.86
CA VAL A 90 0.33 -6.75 3.39
C VAL A 90 0.84 -8.17 3.69
N ILE A 91 -0.07 -9.14 3.69
CA ILE A 91 0.30 -10.55 3.89
C ILE A 91 0.38 -11.23 2.53
N PHE A 92 1.51 -11.84 2.20
CA PHE A 92 1.62 -12.66 1.00
C PHE A 92 0.64 -13.83 1.06
N ALA A 93 -0.23 -13.93 0.06
CA ALA A 93 -1.30 -14.93 0.00
C ALA A 93 -1.20 -15.86 -1.21
N GLY A 94 0.01 -15.97 -1.77
CA GLY A 94 0.34 -16.88 -2.84
C GLY A 94 0.43 -16.24 -4.23
N VAL A 95 0.80 -17.06 -5.21
CA VAL A 95 0.96 -16.67 -6.60
C VAL A 95 0.07 -17.52 -7.49
N GLN A 96 -0.39 -16.92 -8.57
CA GLN A 96 -1.14 -17.60 -9.61
C GLN A 96 -0.36 -18.81 -10.15
N THR A 97 -0.98 -19.99 -10.15
CA THR A 97 -0.31 -21.23 -10.59
C THR A 97 -0.36 -21.46 -12.09
N GLY A 98 -1.33 -20.84 -12.78
CA GLY A 98 -1.64 -21.11 -14.19
C GLY A 98 -2.52 -22.34 -14.39
N TYR A 99 -2.87 -23.04 -13.31
CA TYR A 99 -3.81 -24.16 -13.31
C TYR A 99 -5.19 -23.70 -12.88
N ARG A 100 -6.21 -24.39 -13.38
CA ARG A 100 -7.60 -24.15 -13.02
C ARG A 100 -8.17 -25.37 -12.33
N ASP A 101 -9.05 -25.13 -11.37
CA ASP A 101 -9.83 -26.20 -10.76
C ASP A 101 -10.92 -26.69 -11.72
N ASP A 102 -11.66 -27.71 -11.28
CA ASP A 102 -12.78 -28.31 -12.00
C ASP A 102 -13.96 -27.37 -12.27
N THR A 103 -14.01 -26.21 -11.63
CA THR A 103 -14.99 -25.14 -11.89
C THR A 103 -14.46 -24.07 -12.87
N GLY A 104 -13.20 -24.20 -13.28
CA GLY A 104 -12.50 -23.21 -14.11
C GLY A 104 -11.93 -22.03 -13.31
N ARG A 105 -11.98 -22.05 -11.98
CA ARG A 105 -11.37 -21.02 -11.12
C ARG A 105 -9.86 -21.19 -11.13
N GLU A 106 -9.15 -20.06 -11.17
CA GLU A 106 -7.69 -20.04 -11.05
C GLU A 106 -7.25 -20.53 -9.66
N ILE A 107 -6.26 -21.42 -9.64
CA ILE A 107 -5.65 -21.93 -8.40
C ILE A 107 -4.46 -21.04 -8.03
N TYR A 108 -4.38 -20.65 -6.77
CA TYR A 108 -3.25 -19.92 -6.19
C TYR A 108 -2.51 -20.78 -5.17
N THR A 109 -1.22 -20.54 -4.97
CA THR A 109 -0.57 -21.08 -3.77
C THR A 109 -1.25 -20.56 -2.51
N GLY A 110 -1.30 -21.38 -1.45
CA GLY A 110 -2.08 -21.12 -0.24
C GLY A 110 -3.59 -21.44 -0.36
N ASP A 111 -4.09 -21.83 -1.54
CA ASP A 111 -5.40 -22.48 -1.63
C ASP A 111 -5.34 -23.88 -1.00
N ILE A 112 -6.46 -24.35 -0.44
CA ILE A 112 -6.64 -25.75 -0.05
C ILE A 112 -7.40 -26.44 -1.17
N ALA A 113 -6.82 -27.50 -1.72
CA ALA A 113 -7.38 -28.21 -2.84
C ALA A 113 -7.37 -29.73 -2.64
N SER A 114 -8.38 -30.36 -3.20
CA SER A 114 -8.61 -31.81 -3.19
C SER A 114 -8.37 -32.38 -4.58
N VAL A 115 -7.67 -33.51 -4.66
CA VAL A 115 -7.58 -34.31 -5.89
C VAL A 115 -8.90 -35.04 -6.10
N LYS A 116 -9.39 -35.09 -7.34
CA LYS A 116 -10.52 -35.96 -7.67
C LYS A 116 -10.03 -37.38 -7.92
N GLU A 117 -10.76 -38.33 -7.37
CA GLU A 117 -10.62 -39.75 -7.68
C GLU A 117 -11.39 -40.12 -8.96
N GLU A 118 -11.17 -41.33 -9.49
CA GLU A 118 -11.82 -41.81 -10.72
C GLU A 118 -13.35 -41.81 -10.62
N ASN A 119 -13.89 -42.10 -9.43
CA ASN A 119 -15.33 -42.07 -9.14
C ASN A 119 -15.91 -40.65 -8.99
N GLY A 120 -15.07 -39.60 -9.08
CA GLY A 120 -15.45 -38.21 -8.92
C GLY A 120 -15.49 -37.71 -7.47
N GLU A 121 -15.20 -38.55 -6.49
CA GLU A 121 -15.10 -38.16 -5.08
C GLU A 121 -13.83 -37.35 -4.81
N LEU A 122 -13.86 -36.55 -3.73
CA LEU A 122 -12.69 -35.81 -3.26
C LEU A 122 -11.77 -36.77 -2.49
N GLY A 123 -10.56 -36.95 -3.01
CA GLY A 123 -9.51 -37.73 -2.38
C GLY A 123 -8.61 -36.85 -1.52
N PHE A 124 -7.30 -36.99 -1.73
CA PHE A 124 -6.28 -36.27 -0.97
C PHE A 124 -6.49 -34.76 -1.02
N THR A 125 -6.52 -34.11 0.14
CA THR A 125 -6.76 -32.66 0.28
C THR A 125 -5.63 -32.02 1.06
N SER A 126 -5.01 -30.99 0.49
CA SER A 126 -3.90 -30.28 1.14
C SER A 126 -3.71 -28.88 0.56
N VAL A 127 -2.76 -28.14 1.14
CA VAL A 127 -2.37 -26.80 0.70
C VAL A 127 -1.65 -26.88 -0.65
N VAL A 128 -1.95 -25.94 -1.55
CA VAL A 128 -1.22 -25.74 -2.81
C VAL A 128 0.05 -24.95 -2.55
N ARG A 129 1.21 -25.44 -2.99
CA ARG A 129 2.49 -24.71 -2.91
C ARG A 129 3.33 -24.83 -4.18
N TYR A 130 4.36 -23.98 -4.24
CA TYR A 130 5.52 -24.18 -5.11
C TYR A 130 6.72 -24.47 -4.23
N LEU A 131 7.36 -25.63 -4.43
CA LEU A 131 8.62 -25.93 -3.79
C LEU A 131 9.77 -25.16 -4.47
N PRO A 132 10.83 -24.78 -3.73
CA PRO A 132 11.89 -23.95 -4.29
C PRO A 132 12.68 -24.61 -5.43
N TYR A 133 12.62 -25.92 -5.64
CA TYR A 133 13.41 -26.59 -6.69
C TYR A 133 12.56 -27.46 -7.63
N VAL A 134 11.27 -27.15 -7.74
CA VAL A 134 10.30 -27.92 -8.55
C VAL A 134 9.68 -27.01 -9.59
N GLU A 135 9.46 -27.51 -10.82
CA GLU A 135 8.95 -26.71 -11.95
C GLU A 135 7.43 -26.47 -11.89
N GLU A 136 6.70 -27.35 -11.22
CA GLU A 136 5.25 -27.34 -11.15
C GLU A 136 4.73 -27.22 -9.70
N PRO A 137 3.50 -26.70 -9.51
CA PRO A 137 2.89 -26.62 -8.20
C PRO A 137 2.45 -28.01 -7.73
N SER A 138 2.28 -28.13 -6.43
CA SER A 138 1.96 -29.39 -5.76
C SER A 138 0.99 -29.19 -4.60
N LEU A 139 0.38 -30.30 -4.19
CA LEU A 139 -0.26 -30.44 -2.89
C LEU A 139 0.75 -30.95 -1.86
N ILE A 140 0.85 -30.25 -0.72
CA ILE A 140 1.79 -30.60 0.34
C ILE A 140 1.51 -32.01 0.86
N CYS A 141 2.54 -32.83 0.98
CA CYS A 141 2.46 -34.15 1.58
C CYS A 141 3.76 -34.48 2.33
N ASP A 142 3.71 -35.43 3.26
CA ASP A 142 4.75 -35.65 4.27
C ASP A 142 6.11 -36.06 3.69
N ASN A 143 6.10 -37.02 2.77
CA ASN A 143 7.32 -37.60 2.20
C ASN A 143 7.54 -37.19 0.74
N PHE A 144 6.45 -36.93 0.02
CA PHE A 144 6.48 -36.58 -1.39
C PHE A 144 5.25 -35.78 -1.76
N ASP A 145 5.46 -34.54 -2.19
CA ASP A 145 4.42 -33.65 -2.68
C ASP A 145 3.71 -34.21 -3.89
N MET A 146 2.37 -34.20 -3.87
CA MET A 146 1.59 -34.63 -5.02
C MET A 146 1.55 -33.51 -6.05
N MET A 147 2.35 -33.69 -7.09
CA MET A 147 2.45 -32.74 -8.20
C MET A 147 1.14 -32.65 -8.98
N PHE A 148 0.84 -31.48 -9.53
CA PHE A 148 -0.39 -31.27 -10.29
C PHE A 148 -0.47 -32.18 -11.53
N SER A 149 0.66 -32.48 -12.17
CA SER A 149 0.76 -33.47 -13.26
C SER A 149 0.26 -34.87 -12.89
N MET A 150 0.23 -35.23 -11.59
CA MET A 150 -0.23 -36.53 -11.10
C MET A 150 -1.75 -36.59 -10.90
N CYS A 151 -2.42 -35.44 -10.86
CA CYS A 151 -3.85 -35.30 -10.54
C CYS A 151 -4.74 -35.54 -11.78
N LYS A 152 -4.82 -36.80 -12.24
CA LYS A 152 -5.42 -37.17 -13.54
C LYS A 152 -6.91 -36.84 -13.71
N HIS A 153 -7.69 -36.84 -12.63
CA HIS A 153 -9.14 -36.65 -12.69
C HIS A 153 -9.58 -35.22 -12.30
N GLY A 154 -8.62 -34.31 -12.13
CA GLY A 154 -8.85 -32.91 -11.80
C GLY A 154 -8.57 -32.56 -10.34
N ILE A 155 -8.65 -31.26 -10.07
CA ILE A 155 -8.37 -30.66 -8.77
C ILE A 155 -9.58 -29.78 -8.42
N HIS A 156 -10.02 -29.83 -7.16
CA HIS A 156 -11.14 -29.02 -6.66
C HIS A 156 -10.66 -28.13 -5.51
N VAL A 157 -10.84 -26.81 -5.61
CA VAL A 157 -10.48 -25.90 -4.51
C VAL A 157 -11.60 -25.88 -3.47
N VAL A 158 -11.30 -26.34 -2.25
CA VAL A 158 -12.26 -26.38 -1.13
C VAL A 158 -12.26 -25.08 -0.33
N GLY A 159 -11.16 -24.32 -0.35
CA GLY A 159 -11.04 -23.03 0.32
C GLY A 159 -9.60 -22.53 0.34
N THR A 160 -9.21 -21.84 1.41
CA THR A 160 -7.86 -21.29 1.57
C THR A 160 -7.29 -21.59 2.94
N ALA A 161 -5.96 -21.58 3.05
CA ALA A 161 -5.25 -21.78 4.32
C ALA A 161 -5.31 -20.53 5.23
N TYR A 162 -5.88 -19.42 4.74
CA TYR A 162 -5.95 -18.13 5.42
C TYR A 162 -7.23 -18.03 6.28
N SER A 163 -7.31 -18.88 7.29
CA SER A 163 -8.43 -18.92 8.25
C SER A 163 -7.95 -18.68 9.68
N GLU A 164 -8.82 -18.17 10.54
CA GLU A 164 -8.51 -17.91 11.96
C GLU A 164 -7.28 -17.01 12.12
N MET A 165 -7.15 -16.01 11.25
CA MET A 165 -6.05 -15.06 11.26
C MET A 165 -6.20 -14.01 12.36
N ASN A 166 -5.08 -13.42 12.75
CA ASN A 166 -5.02 -12.31 13.71
C ASN A 166 -4.48 -11.06 13.04
N ARG A 167 -4.87 -9.88 13.52
CA ARG A 167 -4.43 -8.60 12.94
C ARG A 167 -2.92 -8.37 13.08
N GLU A 168 -2.32 -8.83 14.17
CA GLU A 168 -0.87 -8.74 14.43
C GLU A 168 -0.03 -9.42 13.33
N MET A 169 -0.65 -10.30 12.53
CA MET A 169 0.00 -10.93 11.37
C MET A 169 0.42 -9.93 10.28
N PHE A 170 -0.13 -8.70 10.25
CA PHE A 170 0.35 -7.65 9.34
C PHE A 170 1.72 -7.07 9.74
N ASP A 171 2.08 -7.17 11.02
CA ASP A 171 3.39 -6.73 11.52
C ASP A 171 4.44 -7.83 11.36
N PHE A 172 4.02 -9.09 11.53
CA PHE A 172 4.84 -10.28 11.38
C PHE A 172 4.01 -11.48 10.89
N PHE A 173 4.29 -11.98 9.69
CA PHE A 173 3.64 -13.18 9.16
C PHE A 173 4.65 -14.30 8.93
N ASP A 174 4.70 -15.26 9.85
CA ASP A 174 5.43 -16.50 9.58
C ASP A 174 4.60 -17.36 8.61
N SER A 175 5.12 -17.56 7.40
CA SER A 175 4.51 -18.43 6.40
C SER A 175 4.29 -19.86 6.91
N HIS A 176 5.00 -20.28 7.97
CA HIS A 176 4.76 -21.55 8.62
C HIS A 176 3.36 -21.68 9.24
N PHE A 177 2.70 -20.57 9.60
CA PHE A 177 1.32 -20.58 10.09
C PHE A 177 0.28 -20.97 9.02
N VAL A 178 0.67 -20.94 7.73
CA VAL A 178 -0.16 -21.39 6.60
C VAL A 178 0.00 -22.88 6.34
N PHE A 179 1.02 -23.52 6.92
CA PHE A 179 1.18 -24.96 6.83
C PHE A 179 0.18 -25.64 7.76
N TRP A 180 -0.84 -26.22 7.16
CA TRP A 180 -1.69 -27.20 7.81
C TRP A 180 -1.11 -28.57 7.50
N PRO A 181 -0.23 -29.14 8.35
CA PRO A 181 0.23 -30.50 8.14
C PRO A 181 -0.99 -31.42 8.21
N THR A 182 -1.44 -31.91 7.07
CA THR A 182 -2.58 -32.84 6.95
C THR A 182 -2.15 -34.29 7.26
N SER A 183 -1.15 -34.43 8.13
CA SER A 183 -0.36 -35.63 8.35
C SER A 183 -0.85 -36.45 9.53
N GLN A 184 -0.97 -37.76 9.38
CA GLN A 184 -1.14 -38.70 10.49
C GLN A 184 0.16 -38.95 11.29
N PHE A 185 1.31 -38.48 10.79
CA PHE A 185 2.65 -38.72 11.36
C PHE A 185 3.24 -37.53 12.11
N TYR A 186 2.72 -36.31 11.89
CA TYR A 186 3.00 -35.18 12.77
C TYR A 186 2.21 -35.30 14.06
N MET A 187 2.86 -35.10 15.20
CA MET A 187 2.28 -35.26 16.55
C MET A 187 1.12 -34.29 16.87
N ASN A 188 0.69 -33.44 15.92
CA ASN A 188 -0.45 -32.52 15.98
C ASN A 188 -1.06 -32.26 14.58
N GLY A 189 -1.02 -33.23 13.65
CA GLY A 189 -1.59 -33.03 12.31
C GLY A 189 -3.11 -32.98 12.31
N MET A 190 -3.69 -32.17 11.41
CA MET A 190 -5.15 -32.07 11.26
C MET A 190 -5.68 -33.17 10.36
N SER A 191 -6.85 -33.71 10.69
CA SER A 191 -7.55 -34.64 9.81
C SER A 191 -7.99 -33.96 8.50
N THR A 192 -8.15 -34.73 7.42
CA THR A 192 -8.67 -34.23 6.14
C THR A 192 -10.01 -33.51 6.31
N GLU A 193 -10.91 -34.08 7.13
CA GLU A 193 -12.23 -33.48 7.42
C GLU A 193 -12.11 -32.13 8.14
N GLU A 194 -11.18 -32.03 9.10
CA GLU A 194 -10.90 -30.80 9.82
C GLU A 194 -10.32 -29.72 8.89
N VAL A 195 -9.38 -30.09 8.02
CA VAL A 195 -8.81 -29.22 6.99
C VAL A 195 -9.91 -28.68 6.08
N ILE A 196 -10.78 -29.55 5.58
CA ILE A 196 -11.91 -29.14 4.71
C ILE A 196 -12.86 -28.22 5.47
N LYS A 197 -13.24 -28.57 6.70
CA LYS A 197 -14.13 -27.76 7.53
C LYS A 197 -13.55 -26.38 7.78
N ARG A 198 -12.26 -26.30 8.11
CA ARG A 198 -11.55 -25.05 8.37
C ARG A 198 -11.38 -24.22 7.09
N ALA A 199 -10.97 -24.83 5.99
CA ALA A 199 -10.86 -24.19 4.68
C ALA A 199 -12.20 -23.60 4.21
N ALA A 200 -13.31 -24.29 4.49
CA ALA A 200 -14.64 -23.84 4.14
C ALA A 200 -15.05 -22.54 4.86
N THR A 201 -14.51 -22.27 6.06
CA THR A 201 -14.74 -20.98 6.75
C THR A 201 -14.11 -19.80 5.99
N ALA A 202 -13.05 -20.05 5.22
CA ALA A 202 -12.31 -19.06 4.44
C ALA A 202 -12.37 -19.37 2.92
N LYS A 203 -13.54 -19.80 2.43
CA LYS A 203 -13.69 -20.33 1.05
C LYS A 203 -13.36 -19.31 -0.04
N ASN A 204 -13.83 -18.07 0.15
CA ASN A 204 -13.76 -17.00 -0.84
C ASN A 204 -12.95 -15.79 -0.36
N ALA A 205 -12.66 -15.69 0.93
CA ALA A 205 -11.92 -14.59 1.54
C ALA A 205 -11.21 -15.09 2.81
N PRO A 206 -10.14 -14.42 3.25
CA PRO A 206 -9.51 -14.71 4.53
C PRO A 206 -10.49 -14.56 5.69
N SER A 207 -10.32 -15.38 6.73
CA SER A 207 -11.12 -15.28 7.96
C SER A 207 -10.24 -14.83 9.12
N PHE A 208 -10.71 -13.86 9.91
CA PHE A 208 -10.02 -13.35 11.10
C PHE A 208 -10.81 -13.70 12.38
N LEU A 209 -10.11 -14.05 13.47
CA LEU A 209 -10.74 -14.41 14.75
C LEU A 209 -11.45 -13.22 15.40
N GLU A 210 -10.74 -12.10 15.48
CA GLU A 210 -11.27 -10.81 15.86
C GLU A 210 -11.32 -9.98 14.58
N GLY A 211 -12.52 -9.55 14.17
CA GLY A 211 -12.75 -8.97 12.85
C GLY A 211 -11.68 -7.96 12.42
N CYS A 212 -11.31 -7.98 11.15
CA CYS A 212 -10.38 -7.00 10.57
C CYS A 212 -11.10 -5.66 10.34
N GLU A 213 -11.67 -5.04 11.38
CA GLU A 213 -12.28 -3.73 11.20
C GLU A 213 -11.19 -2.73 10.84
N PRO A 214 -11.37 -1.95 9.75
CA PRO A 214 -10.45 -0.88 9.44
C PRO A 214 -10.35 0.04 10.65
N ILE A 215 -9.14 0.52 10.98
CA ILE A 215 -9.05 1.66 11.90
C ILE A 215 -9.94 2.73 11.28
N LYS A 216 -11.03 3.07 11.96
CA LYS A 216 -11.93 4.15 11.56
C LYS A 216 -11.21 5.47 11.85
N ASN A 217 -10.10 5.72 11.16
CA ASN A 217 -9.70 7.08 10.87
C ASN A 217 -10.81 7.60 9.96
N ARG A 218 -11.83 8.19 10.60
CA ARG A 218 -12.77 9.09 9.94
C ARG A 218 -11.87 10.03 9.16
N GLY A 219 -11.87 9.93 7.83
CA GLY A 219 -10.94 10.67 7.00
C GLY A 219 -10.93 12.11 7.48
N ASN A 220 -9.78 12.58 7.97
CA ASN A 220 -9.64 13.96 8.38
C ASN A 220 -10.14 14.81 7.22
N LYS A 221 -10.87 15.90 7.52
CA LYS A 221 -11.14 16.91 6.49
C LYS A 221 -9.79 17.23 5.86
N THR A 222 -9.62 16.97 4.57
CA THR A 222 -8.38 17.31 3.85
C THR A 222 -8.38 18.77 3.42
N LEU A 223 -9.48 19.48 3.66
CA LEU A 223 -9.72 20.87 3.25
C LEU A 223 -10.44 21.65 4.35
N TYR A 224 -10.16 22.94 4.44
CA TYR A 224 -10.89 23.85 5.33
C TYR A 224 -11.24 25.16 4.64
N SER A 225 -12.36 25.76 5.05
CA SER A 225 -12.75 27.14 4.67
C SER A 225 -12.55 28.10 5.85
N ASP A 226 -12.66 27.58 7.07
CA ASP A 226 -12.27 28.22 8.33
C ASP A 226 -11.23 27.32 8.99
N ILE A 227 -10.09 27.88 9.42
CA ILE A 227 -9.00 27.09 10.01
C ILE A 227 -9.43 26.41 11.31
N ASN A 228 -10.37 27.00 12.06
CA ASN A 228 -10.88 26.45 13.32
C ASN A 228 -11.54 25.07 13.11
N ASP A 229 -12.16 24.85 11.94
CA ASP A 229 -12.73 23.55 11.58
C ASP A 229 -11.65 22.45 11.43
N ALA A 230 -10.43 22.85 11.08
CA ALA A 230 -9.30 21.95 10.92
C ALA A 230 -8.56 21.70 12.24
N MET A 231 -8.66 22.59 13.23
CA MET A 231 -7.96 22.54 14.51
C MET A 231 -8.60 21.57 15.53
N HIS A 232 -8.62 20.28 15.19
CA HIS A 232 -9.10 19.22 16.08
C HIS A 232 -8.12 18.05 16.12
N GLY A 233 -7.96 17.48 17.32
CA GLY A 233 -6.93 16.47 17.60
C GLY A 233 -5.52 17.05 17.62
N ASP A 234 -4.51 16.19 17.56
CA ASP A 234 -3.11 16.60 17.46
C ASP A 234 -2.81 17.02 16.01
N PHE A 235 -2.15 18.17 15.83
CA PHE A 235 -1.74 18.68 14.52
C PHE A 235 -0.51 19.60 14.63
N GLN A 236 0.13 19.85 13.49
CA GLN A 236 1.15 20.89 13.32
C GLN A 236 0.69 21.90 12.27
N PHE A 237 0.92 23.19 12.52
CA PHE A 237 0.74 24.19 11.48
C PHE A 237 1.90 24.17 10.51
N VAL A 238 1.59 24.49 9.26
CA VAL A 238 2.56 24.64 8.18
C VAL A 238 2.44 26.05 7.65
N CYS A 239 3.49 26.84 7.86
CA CYS A 239 3.57 28.23 7.43
C CYS A 239 4.65 28.38 6.35
N VAL A 240 4.61 29.49 5.63
CA VAL A 240 5.72 29.86 4.73
C VAL A 240 6.62 30.83 5.48
N ASP A 241 7.94 30.63 5.44
CA ASP A 241 8.91 31.56 6.03
C ASP A 241 9.83 32.21 4.97
N GLY A 242 10.16 33.47 5.20
CA GLY A 242 11.10 34.26 4.39
C GLY A 242 12.41 34.53 5.13
N ASP A 243 13.05 35.64 4.77
CA ASP A 243 14.35 36.05 5.32
C ASP A 243 14.48 35.98 6.85
N GLU A 244 15.66 35.53 7.27
CA GLU A 244 16.15 35.61 8.63
C GLU A 244 16.71 37.03 8.87
N PHE A 245 16.19 37.73 9.88
CA PHE A 245 16.68 39.02 10.34
C PHE A 245 17.06 38.93 11.82
N ILE A 246 17.84 39.89 12.31
CA ILE A 246 18.16 39.98 13.74
C ILE A 246 17.24 41.03 14.34
N ASP A 247 16.35 40.60 15.21
CA ASP A 247 15.65 41.48 16.13
C ASP A 247 16.60 41.88 17.27
N GLU A 248 16.67 43.17 17.58
CA GLU A 248 17.59 43.70 18.60
C GLU A 248 17.27 43.18 20.00
N ASP A 249 16.01 42.79 20.26
CA ASP A 249 15.53 42.30 21.56
C ASP A 249 15.37 40.77 21.61
N GLU A 250 15.08 40.11 20.48
CA GLU A 250 14.74 38.68 20.42
C GLU A 250 15.79 37.79 19.70
N GLY A 251 16.78 38.38 19.03
CA GLY A 251 17.82 37.65 18.31
C GLY A 251 17.41 37.27 16.88
N PRO A 252 17.95 36.19 16.28
CA PRO A 252 17.61 35.81 14.91
C PRO A 252 16.13 35.36 14.80
N CYS A 253 15.35 36.13 14.04
CA CYS A 253 13.94 35.93 13.72
C CYS A 253 13.77 35.68 12.21
N SER A 254 12.65 35.10 11.78
CA SER A 254 12.30 35.00 10.35
C SER A 254 10.92 35.59 10.08
N THR A 255 10.72 36.10 8.86
CA THR A 255 9.39 36.60 8.46
C THR A 255 8.44 35.42 8.26
N LEU A 256 7.38 35.35 9.07
CA LEU A 256 6.34 34.31 8.95
C LEU A 256 5.18 34.79 8.09
N TYR A 257 4.86 34.03 7.05
CA TYR A 257 3.74 34.28 6.16
C TYR A 257 2.60 33.30 6.47
N ALA A 258 1.64 33.77 7.26
CA ALA A 258 0.40 33.08 7.59
C ALA A 258 -0.72 34.09 7.83
N ASP A 259 -1.85 33.94 7.13
CA ASP A 259 -3.00 34.85 7.17
C ASP A 259 -3.98 34.53 8.31
N ASN A 260 -3.95 33.30 8.81
CA ASN A 260 -5.01 32.74 9.65
C ASN A 260 -4.49 31.91 10.82
N ILE A 261 -3.24 32.12 11.25
CA ILE A 261 -2.74 31.52 12.48
C ILE A 261 -3.32 32.27 13.70
N PRO A 262 -3.87 31.58 14.72
CA PRO A 262 -4.31 32.24 15.95
C PRO A 262 -3.13 32.87 16.71
N ASP A 263 -3.33 34.09 17.22
CA ASP A 263 -2.29 34.85 17.95
C ASP A 263 -1.81 34.15 19.23
N ASP A 264 -2.63 33.26 19.81
CA ASP A 264 -2.37 32.52 21.04
C ASP A 264 -1.91 31.07 20.80
N TYR A 265 -1.56 30.71 19.57
CA TYR A 265 -1.10 29.36 19.25
C TYR A 265 0.34 29.12 19.75
N GLU A 266 0.48 28.23 20.74
CA GLU A 266 1.78 27.81 21.31
C GLU A 266 2.27 26.43 20.81
N GLY A 267 1.57 25.85 19.83
CA GLY A 267 1.90 24.50 19.32
C GLY A 267 3.06 24.49 18.33
N GLU A 268 3.37 23.30 17.80
CA GLU A 268 4.44 23.13 16.81
C GLU A 268 4.08 23.76 15.46
N ILE A 269 5.03 24.49 14.88
CA ILE A 269 4.97 25.09 13.55
C ILE A 269 6.10 24.52 12.71
N ARG A 270 5.78 24.16 11.47
CA ARG A 270 6.73 23.76 10.45
C ARG A 270 6.75 24.79 9.34
N ASN A 271 7.93 25.15 8.88
CA ASN A 271 8.07 26.17 7.85
C ASN A 271 8.41 25.59 6.49
N ILE A 272 7.91 26.25 5.43
CA ILE A 272 8.30 26.07 4.04
C ILE A 272 9.07 27.33 3.63
N ARG A 273 10.38 27.18 3.45
CA ARG A 273 11.28 28.30 3.14
C ARG A 273 11.11 28.81 1.72
N LEU A 274 11.02 30.13 1.56
CA LEU A 274 11.08 30.76 0.24
C LEU A 274 12.51 30.80 -0.27
N ASN A 275 12.70 30.36 -1.52
CA ASN A 275 13.91 30.64 -2.27
C ASN A 275 13.79 32.01 -2.96
N GLU A 276 14.21 33.07 -2.28
CA GLU A 276 14.05 34.45 -2.75
C GLU A 276 14.79 34.77 -4.06
N GLU A 277 15.75 33.95 -4.49
CA GLU A 277 16.45 34.11 -5.77
C GLU A 277 15.56 33.82 -6.99
N ALA A 278 14.38 33.24 -6.79
CA ALA A 278 13.47 32.86 -7.88
C ALA A 278 12.49 33.99 -8.29
N ASP A 279 12.21 34.07 -9.59
CA ASP A 279 11.42 35.14 -10.23
C ASP A 279 9.93 35.18 -9.88
N SER A 280 9.38 34.09 -9.31
CA SER A 280 7.96 34.00 -9.00
C SER A 280 7.70 33.20 -7.73
N VAL A 281 6.68 33.58 -6.95
CA VAL A 281 6.28 32.86 -5.71
C VAL A 281 6.13 31.35 -5.92
N ALA A 282 5.64 30.93 -7.08
CA ALA A 282 5.52 29.49 -7.38
C ALA A 282 6.91 28.81 -7.52
N ASP A 283 7.88 29.50 -8.12
CA ASP A 283 9.25 28.99 -8.24
C ASP A 283 9.98 29.08 -6.89
N GLN A 284 9.74 30.13 -6.10
CA GLN A 284 10.30 30.30 -4.75
C GLN A 284 9.88 29.16 -3.80
N LEU A 285 8.65 28.67 -3.92
CA LEU A 285 8.10 27.60 -3.08
C LEU A 285 8.46 26.19 -3.56
N LYS A 286 8.85 26.02 -4.82
CA LYS A 286 8.81 24.72 -5.50
C LYS A 286 9.66 23.63 -4.82
N ASP A 287 10.90 23.94 -4.52
CA ASP A 287 11.84 22.94 -3.98
C ASP A 287 11.55 22.64 -2.51
N SER A 288 11.35 23.67 -1.69
CA SER A 288 10.93 23.53 -0.29
C SER A 288 9.60 22.79 -0.15
N LEU A 289 8.66 22.99 -1.09
CA LEU A 289 7.41 22.24 -1.10
C LEU A 289 7.66 20.77 -1.43
N ASN A 290 8.55 20.44 -2.39
CA ASN A 290 8.90 19.04 -2.67
C ASN A 290 9.48 18.34 -1.44
N GLU A 291 10.35 19.02 -0.70
CA GLU A 291 10.89 18.53 0.57
C GLU A 291 9.81 18.33 1.62
N PHE A 292 8.89 19.30 1.76
CA PHE A 292 7.72 19.20 2.62
C PHE A 292 6.83 18.00 2.25
N MET A 293 6.57 17.76 0.96
CA MET A 293 5.77 16.62 0.49
C MET A 293 6.40 15.29 0.88
N ILE A 294 7.72 15.16 0.75
CA ILE A 294 8.45 13.98 1.20
C ILE A 294 8.36 13.85 2.72
N TYR A 295 8.53 14.97 3.45
CA TYR A 295 8.47 14.98 4.90
C TYR A 295 7.11 14.51 5.43
N VAL A 296 5.99 15.09 4.98
CA VAL A 296 4.66 14.71 5.46
C VAL A 296 4.31 13.27 5.11
N HIS A 297 4.81 12.77 3.98
CA HIS A 297 4.63 11.38 3.58
C HIS A 297 5.37 10.42 4.51
N ARG A 298 6.53 10.84 5.05
CA ARG A 298 7.29 10.08 6.05
C ARG A 298 6.68 10.10 7.47
N HIS A 299 5.72 10.98 7.72
CA HIS A 299 5.03 11.14 9.01
C HIS A 299 3.51 10.99 8.85
N PRO A 300 3.02 9.83 8.37
CA PRO A 300 1.59 9.61 8.09
C PRO A 300 0.70 9.69 9.33
N GLU A 301 1.26 9.53 10.53
CA GLU A 301 0.60 9.69 11.83
C GLU A 301 0.33 11.16 12.20
N THR A 302 1.09 12.10 11.65
CA THR A 302 0.99 13.53 11.97
C THR A 302 0.07 14.23 11.01
N LYS A 303 -0.89 14.99 11.56
CA LYS A 303 -1.76 15.88 10.80
C LYS A 303 -1.08 17.23 10.60
N PHE A 304 -1.00 17.69 9.36
CA PHE A 304 -0.44 18.98 8.98
C PHE A 304 -1.56 19.88 8.49
N ILE A 305 -1.64 21.10 8.99
CA ILE A 305 -2.60 22.11 8.52
C ILE A 305 -1.81 23.23 7.85
N LEU A 306 -1.98 23.37 6.53
CA LEU A 306 -1.36 24.46 5.79
C LEU A 306 -2.11 25.76 6.09
N CYS A 307 -1.44 26.73 6.69
CA CYS A 307 -1.97 28.07 6.88
C CYS A 307 -2.20 28.73 5.52
N ASP A 308 -3.22 29.58 5.43
CA ASP A 308 -3.36 30.43 4.25
C ASP A 308 -2.24 31.48 4.27
N PHE A 309 -1.78 31.90 3.10
CA PHE A 309 -0.63 32.81 2.95
C PHE A 309 -0.80 33.74 1.75
N VAL A 310 -2.01 33.80 1.21
CA VAL A 310 -2.32 34.54 -0.01
C VAL A 310 -2.25 36.05 0.23
N GLU A 311 -2.74 36.52 1.38
CA GLU A 311 -2.70 37.94 1.72
C GLU A 311 -1.27 38.35 2.14
N SER A 312 -0.62 37.55 2.98
CA SER A 312 0.72 37.78 3.50
C SER A 312 1.79 37.77 2.41
N LEU A 313 1.67 36.92 1.37
CA LEU A 313 2.57 36.90 0.20
C LEU A 313 2.06 37.75 -0.97
N HIS A 314 0.95 38.48 -0.80
CA HIS A 314 0.34 39.32 -1.84
C HIS A 314 0.13 38.58 -3.17
N ILE A 315 -0.34 37.32 -3.11
CA ILE A 315 -0.55 36.47 -4.28
C ILE A 315 -1.78 36.93 -5.06
N ARG A 316 -1.52 37.55 -6.21
CA ARG A 316 -2.58 37.96 -7.16
C ARG A 316 -3.40 36.77 -7.64
N GLU A 317 -4.69 36.99 -7.89
CA GLU A 317 -5.63 35.97 -8.40
C GLU A 317 -5.08 35.21 -9.61
N SER A 318 -4.48 35.92 -10.56
CA SER A 318 -3.90 35.34 -11.78
C SER A 318 -2.71 34.40 -11.54
N LYS A 319 -2.12 34.41 -10.35
CA LYS A 319 -1.00 33.53 -9.95
C LYS A 319 -1.43 32.39 -9.01
N ARG A 320 -2.63 32.47 -8.40
CA ARG A 320 -3.13 31.46 -7.45
C ARG A 320 -3.15 30.04 -8.04
N GLN A 321 -3.58 29.90 -9.29
CA GLN A 321 -3.58 28.60 -9.98
C GLN A 321 -2.18 27.97 -10.01
N LYS A 322 -1.14 28.73 -10.39
CA LYS A 322 0.24 28.21 -10.48
C LYS A 322 0.75 27.71 -9.13
N VAL A 323 0.46 28.45 -8.06
CA VAL A 323 0.83 28.06 -6.69
C VAL A 323 0.03 26.83 -6.24
N ALA A 324 -1.28 26.81 -6.46
CA ALA A 324 -2.13 25.67 -6.10
C ALA A 324 -1.69 24.36 -6.79
N LEU A 325 -1.25 24.43 -8.05
CA LEU A 325 -0.77 23.27 -8.80
C LEU A 325 0.51 22.66 -8.23
N LEU A 326 1.29 23.38 -7.42
CA LEU A 326 2.43 22.80 -6.71
C LEU A 326 1.99 21.73 -5.70
N PHE A 327 0.76 21.81 -5.18
CA PHE A 327 0.18 20.83 -4.24
C PHE A 327 -0.46 19.62 -4.94
N ARG A 328 -0.46 19.57 -6.27
CA ARG A 328 -1.00 18.45 -7.06
C ARG A 328 -0.45 17.07 -6.63
N PRO A 329 0.82 16.91 -6.22
CA PRO A 329 1.32 15.64 -5.72
C PRO A 329 0.52 15.07 -4.54
N LEU A 330 0.04 15.89 -3.59
CA LEU A 330 -0.76 15.41 -2.45
C LEU A 330 -1.96 14.59 -2.92
N ARG A 331 -2.69 15.10 -3.91
CA ARG A 331 -3.85 14.43 -4.48
C ARG A 331 -3.44 13.23 -5.34
N ARG A 332 -2.44 13.38 -6.21
CA ARG A 332 -1.97 12.32 -7.12
C ARG A 332 -1.47 11.09 -6.36
N TYR A 333 -0.86 11.29 -5.20
CA TYR A 333 -0.31 10.23 -4.35
C TYR A 333 -1.21 9.88 -3.17
N ASN A 334 -2.39 10.51 -3.06
CA ASN A 334 -3.36 10.32 -1.96
C ASN A 334 -2.73 10.46 -0.56
N ILE A 335 -1.92 11.51 -0.40
CA ILE A 335 -1.37 11.97 0.89
C ILE A 335 -2.49 12.71 1.60
N THR A 336 -3.03 12.10 2.65
CA THR A 336 -4.30 12.53 3.30
C THR A 336 -4.11 13.19 4.66
N ASN A 337 -2.88 13.24 5.16
CA ASN A 337 -2.53 13.85 6.43
C ASN A 337 -2.21 15.36 6.32
N VAL A 338 -2.34 15.95 5.12
CA VAL A 338 -2.22 17.39 4.91
C VAL A 338 -3.61 17.99 4.65
N VAL A 339 -3.96 19.01 5.43
CA VAL A 339 -5.18 19.80 5.29
C VAL A 339 -4.85 21.10 4.58
N LEU A 340 -5.52 21.37 3.46
CA LEU A 340 -5.27 22.56 2.63
C LEU A 340 -6.38 23.61 2.75
N PRO A 341 -6.08 24.90 2.56
CA PRO A 341 -7.09 25.93 2.32
C PRO A 341 -7.97 25.58 1.10
N SER A 342 -9.26 25.90 1.18
CA SER A 342 -10.25 25.58 0.13
C SER A 342 -9.89 26.15 -1.24
N TRP A 343 -9.23 27.30 -1.29
CA TRP A 343 -8.85 27.93 -2.56
C TRP A 343 -7.86 27.08 -3.37
N ILE A 344 -6.98 26.32 -2.72
CA ILE A 344 -6.04 25.41 -3.40
C ILE A 344 -6.82 24.27 -4.08
N ALA A 345 -7.80 23.70 -3.39
CA ALA A 345 -8.56 22.56 -3.90
C ALA A 345 -9.41 22.87 -5.12
N ILE A 346 -10.00 24.06 -5.19
CA ILE A 346 -10.79 24.49 -6.36
C ILE A 346 -9.98 24.35 -7.64
N TRP A 347 -8.70 24.75 -7.62
CA TRP A 347 -7.80 24.63 -8.75
C TRP A 347 -7.40 23.19 -9.05
N LEU A 348 -7.16 22.37 -8.01
CA LEU A 348 -6.84 20.96 -8.18
C LEU A 348 -8.00 20.14 -8.78
N VAL A 349 -9.26 20.45 -8.45
CA VAL A 349 -10.45 19.78 -9.00
C VAL A 349 -10.68 20.15 -10.47
N THR A 350 -10.48 21.42 -10.81
CA THR A 350 -10.74 21.93 -12.15
C THR A 350 -9.80 21.31 -13.19
N GLU A 351 -8.51 21.12 -12.87
CA GLU A 351 -7.58 20.48 -13.80
C GLU A 351 -7.82 18.97 -13.97
N ASP A 352 -8.13 18.22 -12.92
CA ASP A 352 -8.40 16.79 -13.08
C ASP A 352 -9.64 16.53 -13.97
N ALA A 353 -10.62 17.44 -13.93
CA ALA A 353 -11.75 17.41 -14.86
C ALA A 353 -11.30 17.71 -16.31
N LEU A 354 -10.36 18.63 -16.49
CA LEU A 354 -9.79 18.94 -17.81
C LEU A 354 -8.92 17.80 -18.34
N ASP A 355 -8.07 17.17 -17.51
CA ASP A 355 -7.26 16.00 -17.89
C ASP A 355 -8.15 14.79 -18.23
N TYR A 356 -9.24 14.57 -17.50
CA TYR A 356 -10.23 13.55 -17.82
C TYR A 356 -10.94 13.83 -19.16
N MET A 357 -11.30 15.08 -19.42
CA MET A 357 -11.94 15.49 -20.68
C MET A 357 -10.98 15.39 -21.86
N CYS A 358 -9.70 15.78 -21.69
CA CYS A 358 -8.67 15.67 -22.72
C CYS A 358 -8.26 14.21 -22.99
N GLY A 359 -8.25 13.34 -21.97
CA GLY A 359 -8.00 11.90 -22.11
C GLY A 359 -9.14 11.11 -22.73
N CYS A 360 -10.34 11.70 -22.89
CA CYS A 360 -11.48 11.12 -23.59
C CYS A 360 -11.54 11.49 -25.08
N ILE A 361 -10.59 12.26 -25.61
CA ILE A 361 -10.48 12.47 -27.06
C ILE A 361 -9.77 11.23 -27.63
N PRO A 362 -10.43 10.38 -28.43
CA PRO A 362 -9.75 9.31 -29.13
C PRO A 362 -8.71 9.96 -30.04
N ASN A 363 -7.45 9.55 -29.95
CA ASN A 363 -6.46 9.88 -30.97
C ASN A 363 -7.03 9.47 -32.33
N SER A 364 -7.42 10.48 -33.12
CA SER A 364 -7.86 10.35 -34.51
C SER A 364 -6.68 10.07 -35.43
#